data_AF-A0A424PQE4-F1
#
_entry.id   AF-A0A424PQE4-F1
#
_cell.length_a   1.000
_cell.length_b   1.000
_cell.length_c   1.000
_cell.angle_alpha   90.00
_cell.angle_beta   90.00
_cell.angle_gamma   90.00
#
_symmetry.space_group_name_H-M   'P 1'
#
loop_
_entity.id
_entity.type
_entity.pdbx_description
1 polymer ?
#
loop_
_entity_poly.entity_id
_entity_poly.type
_entity_poly.pdbx_seq_one_letter_code
_entity_poly.pdbx_strand_id
1 'polypeptide(L)'
;MKSKQINKKEPYYVTGNNLETMPPEQTLQKARNEKFLKALQTLAERDPEGFSNVAPELIKRSVWNWRGADPFFAERLSNWIDTAHKWSDFKEILPKEAHLPRKKTFEAFSFENLPKQYGGFLEHLSQRFEGDYTRWDASKRDQFTILGMLALEGKEGVRQGRLIHHLGLDSTGSVGLPGSNAIRAAKIALSRSAKPLQLWAPATGNGSERLHAFDDSNLADLVARFVLNQQAAILLPPVYTLEG
;
A
#
# COMPACT_ATOMS: atom_id res chain seq x y z
N MET A 1 2.40 -63.95 54.36
CA MET A 1 1.51 -64.10 53.19
C MET A 1 0.07 -63.82 53.60
N LYS A 2 -0.49 -62.69 53.17
CA LYS A 2 -1.93 -62.39 53.25
C LYS A 2 -2.32 -61.74 51.94
N SER A 3 -3.01 -62.50 51.09
CA SER A 3 -3.54 -62.11 49.80
C SER A 3 -4.69 -61.12 49.99
N LYS A 4 -4.51 -59.86 49.58
CA LYS A 4 -5.62 -58.90 49.45
C LYS A 4 -6.43 -59.27 48.20
N GLN A 5 -7.68 -59.66 48.40
CA GLN A 5 -8.67 -59.83 47.34
C GLN A 5 -8.94 -58.48 46.69
N ILE A 6 -8.76 -58.40 45.37
CA ILE A 6 -9.08 -57.22 44.56
C ILE A 6 -10.52 -57.37 44.06
N ASN A 7 -11.35 -56.40 44.38
CA ASN A 7 -12.76 -56.33 43.96
C ASN A 7 -12.84 -56.02 42.45
N LYS A 8 -13.39 -56.93 41.63
CA LYS A 8 -13.36 -56.88 40.15
C LYS A 8 -14.40 -55.92 39.52
N LYS A 9 -14.81 -54.84 40.21
CA LYS A 9 -15.89 -53.96 39.71
C LYS A 9 -15.60 -52.46 39.76
N GLU A 10 -14.35 -52.03 39.81
CA GLU A 10 -13.99 -50.62 39.60
C GLU A 10 -13.05 -50.47 38.39
N PRO A 11 -13.38 -49.62 37.40
CA PRO A 11 -12.49 -49.32 36.30
C PRO A 11 -11.30 -48.46 36.77
N TYR A 12 -10.08 -48.86 36.41
CA TYR A 12 -8.80 -48.25 36.80
C TYR A 12 -8.43 -46.95 36.06
N TYR A 13 -9.37 -46.32 35.37
CA TYR A 13 -9.09 -45.08 34.63
C TYR A 13 -9.95 -43.94 35.17
N VAL A 14 -9.27 -42.95 35.73
CA VAL A 14 -9.80 -41.61 35.96
C VAL A 14 -10.20 -41.07 34.58
N THR A 15 -11.49 -40.83 34.38
CA THR A 15 -12.04 -40.11 33.23
C THR A 15 -11.65 -38.63 33.36
N GLY A 16 -10.39 -38.33 33.03
CA GLY A 16 -9.94 -36.98 32.77
C GLY A 16 -10.52 -36.53 31.44
N ASN A 17 -11.56 -35.71 31.47
CA ASN A 17 -12.00 -34.93 30.31
C ASN A 17 -10.94 -33.86 29.99
N ASN A 18 -9.81 -34.27 29.45
CA ASN A 18 -8.96 -33.40 28.63
C ASN A 18 -9.21 -33.77 27.18
N LEU A 19 -10.31 -33.25 26.64
CA LEU A 19 -10.37 -32.99 25.20
C LEU A 19 -9.30 -31.92 24.93
N GLU A 20 -8.07 -32.36 24.70
CA GLU A 20 -7.11 -31.58 23.93
C GLU A 20 -7.70 -31.45 22.53
N THR A 21 -8.51 -30.40 22.35
CA THR A 21 -8.93 -29.97 21.03
C THR A 21 -7.66 -29.64 20.25
N MET A 22 -7.32 -30.50 19.29
CA MET A 22 -6.28 -30.19 18.31
C MET A 22 -6.56 -28.78 17.78
N PRO A 23 -5.58 -27.86 17.86
CA PRO A 23 -5.77 -26.53 17.31
C PRO A 23 -6.09 -26.68 15.82
N PRO A 24 -7.03 -25.89 15.27
CA PRO A 24 -7.43 -26.04 13.89
C PRO A 24 -6.20 -26.01 12.98
N GLU A 25 -6.17 -26.85 11.94
CA GLU A 25 -5.02 -27.04 11.04
C GLU A 25 -4.46 -25.70 10.49
N GLN A 26 -5.33 -24.71 10.32
CA GLN A 26 -5.00 -23.33 9.95
C GLN A 26 -4.09 -22.64 10.99
N THR A 27 -4.29 -22.87 12.28
CA THR A 27 -3.47 -22.35 13.38
C THR A 27 -2.07 -22.97 13.39
N LEU A 28 -1.97 -24.28 13.10
CA LEU A 28 -0.69 -24.98 12.99
C LEU A 28 0.11 -24.50 11.77
N GLN A 29 -0.56 -24.31 10.63
CA GLN A 29 0.07 -23.79 9.41
C GLN A 29 0.56 -22.34 9.59
N LYS A 30 -0.22 -21.49 10.26
CA LYS A 30 0.17 -20.11 10.59
C LYS A 30 1.40 -20.09 11.51
N ALA A 31 1.38 -20.89 12.58
CA ALA A 31 2.52 -21.00 13.50
C ALA A 31 3.79 -21.52 12.80
N ARG A 32 3.65 -22.41 11.81
CA ARG A 32 4.78 -22.89 10.99
C ARG A 32 5.34 -21.78 10.10
N ASN A 33 4.48 -21.01 9.45
CA ASN A 33 4.90 -19.88 8.62
C ASN A 33 5.63 -18.79 9.44
N GLU A 34 5.16 -18.50 10.65
CA GLU A 34 5.83 -17.57 11.56
C GLU A 34 7.25 -18.00 11.92
N LYS A 35 7.47 -19.32 12.14
CA LYS A 35 8.82 -19.85 12.38
C LYS A 35 9.72 -19.69 11.15
N PHE A 36 9.20 -19.90 9.94
CA PHE A 36 9.96 -19.68 8.71
C PHE A 36 10.30 -18.20 8.50
N LEU A 37 9.37 -17.29 8.78
CA LEU A 37 9.64 -15.85 8.71
C LEU A 37 10.74 -15.43 9.69
N LYS A 38 10.71 -15.95 10.92
CA LYS A 38 11.79 -15.71 11.89
C LYS A 38 13.13 -16.24 11.41
N ALA A 39 13.16 -17.43 10.80
CA ALA A 39 14.40 -17.98 10.25
C ALA A 39 14.96 -17.10 9.11
N LEU A 40 14.10 -16.61 8.20
CA LEU A 40 14.51 -15.69 7.13
C LEU A 40 15.03 -14.36 7.70
N GLN A 41 14.38 -13.82 8.74
CA GLN A 41 14.86 -12.61 9.44
C GLN A 41 16.25 -12.83 10.04
N THR A 42 16.46 -13.95 10.76
CA THR A 42 17.77 -14.29 11.33
C THR A 42 18.84 -14.46 10.25
N LEU A 43 18.50 -15.03 9.09
CA LEU A 43 19.43 -15.15 7.96
C LEU A 43 19.79 -13.79 7.38
N ALA A 44 18.80 -12.90 7.20
CA ALA A 44 19.03 -11.55 6.72
C ALA A 44 19.94 -10.72 7.65
N GLU A 45 19.88 -10.96 8.96
CA GLU A 45 20.75 -10.31 9.96
C GLU A 45 22.15 -10.92 10.02
N ARG A 46 22.28 -12.24 9.88
CA ARG A 46 23.54 -12.98 10.02
C ARG A 46 24.41 -12.93 8.76
N ASP A 47 23.79 -12.95 7.59
CA ASP A 47 24.46 -12.89 6.28
C ASP A 47 23.63 -12.03 5.30
N PRO A 48 23.74 -10.69 5.40
CA PRO A 48 22.95 -9.77 4.58
C PRO A 48 23.22 -9.92 3.08
N GLU A 49 24.48 -10.16 2.69
CA GLU A 49 24.87 -10.30 1.28
C GLU A 49 24.36 -11.60 0.68
N GLY A 50 24.56 -12.74 1.38
CA GLY A 50 24.02 -14.02 0.95
C GLY A 50 22.50 -14.02 0.87
N PHE A 51 21.83 -13.41 1.85
CA PHE A 51 20.37 -13.27 1.83
C PHE A 51 19.91 -12.40 0.66
N SER A 52 20.57 -11.27 0.38
CA SER A 52 20.21 -10.38 -0.72
C SER A 52 20.36 -11.03 -2.10
N ASN A 53 21.30 -11.97 -2.25
CA ASN A 53 21.47 -12.73 -3.49
C ASN A 53 20.39 -13.81 -3.68
N VAL A 54 19.91 -14.43 -2.58
CA VAL A 54 18.96 -15.56 -2.64
C VAL A 54 17.50 -15.12 -2.57
N ALA A 55 17.20 -14.06 -1.82
CA ALA A 55 15.84 -13.59 -1.57
C ALA A 55 15.05 -13.27 -2.86
N PRO A 56 15.62 -12.59 -3.88
CA PRO A 56 14.95 -12.38 -5.18
C PRO A 56 14.44 -13.67 -5.81
N GLU A 57 15.29 -14.69 -5.89
CA GLU A 57 14.95 -15.97 -6.53
C GLU A 57 13.95 -16.78 -5.69
N LEU A 58 14.06 -16.70 -4.36
CA LEU A 58 13.08 -17.29 -3.45
C LEU A 58 11.69 -16.68 -3.66
N ILE A 59 11.61 -15.36 -3.80
CA ILE A 59 10.36 -14.64 -4.05
C ILE A 59 9.80 -15.01 -5.43
N LYS A 60 10.62 -14.95 -6.50
CA LYS A 60 10.21 -15.35 -7.86
C LYS A 60 9.65 -16.77 -7.90
N ARG A 61 10.34 -17.73 -7.26
CA ARG A 61 9.91 -19.12 -7.20
C ARG A 61 8.63 -19.30 -6.38
N SER A 62 8.50 -18.58 -5.26
CA SER A 62 7.29 -18.62 -4.43
C SER A 62 6.07 -18.10 -5.19
N VAL A 63 6.22 -16.99 -5.93
CA VAL A 63 5.17 -16.49 -6.82
C VAL A 63 4.87 -17.49 -7.92
N TRP A 64 5.89 -18.01 -8.59
CA TRP A 64 5.70 -18.98 -9.68
C TRP A 64 4.89 -20.20 -9.21
N ASN A 65 5.19 -20.70 -8.01
CA ASN A 65 4.43 -21.81 -7.42
C ASN A 65 2.99 -21.43 -7.06
N TRP A 66 2.73 -20.16 -6.71
CA TRP A 66 1.40 -19.68 -6.37
C TRP A 66 0.52 -19.43 -7.60
N ARG A 67 1.07 -18.79 -8.64
CA ARG A 67 0.31 -18.24 -9.78
C ARG A 67 0.61 -18.92 -11.13
N GLY A 68 1.69 -19.69 -11.22
CA GLY A 68 2.20 -20.20 -12.50
C GLY A 68 2.87 -19.12 -13.35
N ALA A 69 2.94 -19.37 -14.66
CA ALA A 69 3.59 -18.50 -15.63
C ALA A 69 2.64 -17.37 -16.09
N ASP A 70 2.57 -16.28 -15.33
CA ASP A 70 1.96 -15.02 -15.79
C ASP A 70 3.07 -14.07 -16.28
N PRO A 71 3.25 -13.88 -17.60
CA PRO A 71 4.33 -13.05 -18.14
C PRO A 71 4.24 -11.58 -17.71
N PHE A 72 3.02 -11.03 -17.61
CA PHE A 72 2.81 -9.64 -17.22
C PHE A 72 3.14 -9.43 -15.74
N PHE A 73 2.75 -10.37 -14.88
CA PHE A 73 3.14 -10.29 -13.47
C PHE A 73 4.63 -10.55 -13.27
N ALA A 74 5.23 -11.48 -14.02
CA ALA A 74 6.66 -11.78 -13.93
C ALA A 74 7.53 -10.56 -14.27
N GLU A 75 7.12 -9.76 -15.26
CA GLU A 75 7.79 -8.50 -15.60
C GLU A 75 7.66 -7.48 -14.46
N ARG A 76 6.45 -7.28 -13.92
CA ARG A 76 6.21 -6.37 -12.78
C ARG A 76 6.99 -6.80 -11.53
N LEU A 77 7.06 -8.11 -11.28
CA LEU A 77 7.81 -8.68 -10.17
C LEU A 77 9.31 -8.44 -10.34
N SER A 78 9.84 -8.64 -11.54
CA SER A 78 11.25 -8.40 -11.84
C SER A 78 11.60 -6.92 -11.66
N ASN A 79 10.79 -6.01 -12.22
CA ASN A 79 10.98 -4.58 -12.02
C ASN A 79 10.93 -4.18 -10.54
N TRP A 80 10.03 -4.78 -9.76
CA TRP A 80 9.96 -4.54 -8.32
C TRP A 80 11.21 -5.01 -7.59
N ILE A 81 11.63 -6.25 -7.84
CA ILE A 81 12.86 -6.80 -7.27
C ILE A 81 14.08 -5.93 -7.61
N ASP A 82 14.20 -5.47 -8.86
CA ASP A 82 15.40 -4.77 -9.32
C ASP A 82 15.42 -3.29 -8.88
N THR A 83 14.27 -2.60 -8.93
CA THR A 83 14.22 -1.15 -8.74
C THR A 83 13.11 -0.67 -7.81
N ALA A 84 11.89 -1.21 -7.93
CA ALA A 84 10.71 -0.62 -7.27
C ALA A 84 10.51 -1.04 -5.80
N HIS A 85 11.23 -2.06 -5.29
CA HIS A 85 11.17 -2.51 -3.90
C HIS A 85 11.58 -1.42 -2.89
N LYS A 86 12.35 -0.43 -3.36
CA LYS A 86 12.75 0.75 -2.56
C LYS A 86 11.58 1.70 -2.32
N TRP A 87 10.55 1.64 -3.16
CA TRP A 87 9.52 2.67 -3.27
C TRP A 87 8.09 2.15 -3.07
N SER A 88 7.86 0.85 -3.22
CA SER A 88 6.53 0.23 -3.20
C SER A 88 6.56 -1.07 -2.40
N ASP A 89 5.50 -1.36 -1.67
CA ASP A 89 5.38 -2.64 -0.96
C ASP A 89 5.14 -3.78 -1.96
N PHE A 90 5.54 -5.01 -1.60
CA PHE A 90 5.30 -6.19 -2.45
C PHE A 90 3.83 -6.41 -2.78
N LYS A 91 2.90 -6.05 -1.87
CA LYS A 91 1.45 -6.15 -2.12
C LYS A 91 0.98 -5.27 -3.27
N GLU A 92 1.69 -4.18 -3.58
CA GLU A 92 1.36 -3.20 -4.64
C GLU A 92 1.45 -3.78 -6.04
N ILE A 93 2.34 -4.76 -6.22
CA ILE A 93 2.54 -5.39 -7.52
C ILE A 93 1.56 -6.54 -7.77
N LEU A 94 1.00 -7.15 -6.73
CA LEU A 94 0.16 -8.34 -6.85
C LEU A 94 -1.01 -8.12 -7.81
N PRO A 95 -1.33 -9.09 -8.71
CA PRO A 95 -2.47 -8.95 -9.60
C PRO A 95 -3.72 -8.89 -8.72
N LYS A 96 -4.48 -7.79 -8.87
CA LYS A 96 -5.83 -7.71 -8.32
C LYS A 96 -6.57 -8.92 -8.86
N GLU A 97 -7.20 -9.71 -7.99
CA GLU A 97 -8.23 -10.64 -8.45
C GLU A 97 -9.18 -9.83 -9.36
N ALA A 98 -9.59 -10.38 -10.50
CA ALA A 98 -10.34 -9.68 -11.55
C ALA A 98 -11.67 -9.05 -11.05
N HIS A 99 -12.00 -9.26 -9.78
CA HIS A 99 -12.81 -8.36 -9.01
C HIS A 99 -11.95 -7.16 -8.58
N LEU A 100 -11.76 -6.21 -9.52
CA LEU A 100 -11.94 -4.81 -9.12
C LEU A 100 -13.10 -4.84 -8.13
N PRO A 101 -12.96 -4.41 -6.85
CA PRO A 101 -14.16 -3.99 -6.17
C PRO A 101 -14.76 -2.99 -7.14
N ARG A 102 -15.87 -3.40 -7.80
CA ARG A 102 -16.73 -2.53 -8.59
C ARG A 102 -16.70 -1.26 -7.82
N LYS A 103 -16.23 -0.17 -8.46
CA LYS A 103 -16.21 1.20 -7.93
C LYS A 103 -17.07 1.17 -6.70
N LYS A 104 -16.50 1.16 -5.48
CA LYS A 104 -17.35 1.42 -4.31
C LYS A 104 -18.08 2.65 -4.78
N THR A 105 -19.40 2.54 -4.97
CA THR A 105 -20.22 3.70 -5.31
C THR A 105 -20.11 4.50 -4.05
N PHE A 106 -18.99 5.20 -3.92
CA PHE A 106 -18.76 6.22 -2.95
C PHE A 106 -19.94 7.12 -3.23
N GLU A 107 -20.82 7.23 -2.24
CA GLU A 107 -21.96 8.11 -2.32
C GLU A 107 -21.48 9.42 -2.91
N ALA A 108 -22.23 9.91 -3.92
CA ALA A 108 -21.87 11.12 -4.64
C ALA A 108 -21.40 12.16 -3.62
N PHE A 109 -20.14 12.57 -3.75
CA PHE A 109 -19.51 13.45 -2.79
C PHE A 109 -20.34 14.73 -2.71
N SER A 110 -21.11 14.88 -1.62
CA SER A 110 -21.98 16.04 -1.47
C SER A 110 -21.15 17.19 -0.92
N PHE A 111 -21.13 18.28 -1.69
CA PHE A 111 -20.52 19.54 -1.27
C PHE A 111 -21.39 20.29 -0.24
N GLU A 112 -22.64 19.83 -0.06
CA GLU A 112 -23.60 20.45 0.84
C GLU A 112 -23.12 20.25 2.28
N ASN A 113 -22.97 21.37 3.00
CA ASN A 113 -22.45 21.48 4.37
C ASN A 113 -20.91 21.50 4.54
N LEU A 114 -20.13 21.56 3.46
CA LEU A 114 -18.69 21.83 3.60
C LEU A 114 -18.44 23.30 3.99
N PRO A 115 -17.42 23.58 4.82
CA PRO A 115 -16.88 24.92 4.98
C PRO A 115 -16.61 25.56 3.62
N LYS A 116 -17.01 26.83 3.43
CA LYS A 116 -16.91 27.54 2.14
C LYS A 116 -15.52 27.42 1.48
N GLN A 117 -14.47 27.42 2.29
CA GLN A 117 -13.09 27.31 1.81
C GLN A 117 -12.78 25.92 1.22
N TYR A 118 -13.25 24.84 1.85
CA TYR A 118 -13.10 23.48 1.33
C TYR A 118 -13.98 23.27 0.08
N GLY A 119 -15.23 23.74 0.11
CA GLY A 119 -16.13 23.66 -1.05
C GLY A 119 -15.54 24.34 -2.30
N GLY A 120 -15.10 25.60 -2.16
CA GLY A 120 -14.50 26.33 -3.28
C GLY A 120 -13.23 25.69 -3.82
N PHE A 121 -12.39 25.11 -2.95
CA PHE A 121 -11.21 24.37 -3.40
C PHE A 121 -11.59 23.12 -4.21
N LEU A 122 -12.56 22.33 -3.75
CA LEU A 122 -12.96 21.12 -4.47
C LEU A 122 -13.70 21.42 -5.79
N GLU A 123 -14.43 22.54 -5.88
CA GLU A 123 -14.97 23.05 -7.14
C GLU A 123 -13.85 23.37 -8.13
N HIS A 124 -12.78 24.05 -7.67
CA HIS A 124 -11.60 24.29 -8.49
C HIS A 124 -10.92 23.00 -8.94
N LEU A 125 -10.86 21.97 -8.07
CA LEU A 125 -10.33 20.66 -8.49
C LEU A 125 -11.23 19.99 -9.54
N SER A 126 -12.55 20.11 -9.40
CA SER A 126 -13.50 19.57 -10.37
C SER A 126 -13.31 20.19 -11.74
N GLN A 127 -13.16 21.52 -11.81
CA GLN A 127 -12.84 22.24 -13.04
C GLN A 127 -11.46 21.88 -13.58
N ARG A 128 -10.44 21.86 -12.70
CA ARG A 128 -9.07 21.55 -13.11
C ARG A 128 -8.96 20.15 -13.68
N PHE A 129 -9.64 19.17 -13.10
CA PHE A 129 -9.60 17.75 -13.46
C PHE A 129 -10.80 17.29 -14.27
N GLU A 130 -11.45 18.20 -15.00
CA GLU A 130 -12.52 17.85 -15.92
C GLU A 130 -11.98 17.15 -17.19
N GLY A 131 -12.84 16.35 -17.82
CA GLY A 131 -12.60 15.72 -19.13
C GLY A 131 -11.89 14.38 -19.07
N ASP A 132 -11.56 13.85 -20.25
CA ASP A 132 -10.91 12.54 -20.41
C ASP A 132 -9.46 12.57 -19.91
N TYR A 133 -9.17 11.78 -18.89
CA TYR A 133 -7.86 11.71 -18.24
C TYR A 133 -6.75 11.18 -19.16
N THR A 134 -7.11 10.42 -20.20
CA THR A 134 -6.13 9.92 -21.18
C THR A 134 -5.55 11.05 -22.03
N ARG A 135 -6.27 12.18 -22.12
CA ARG A 135 -5.89 13.37 -22.90
C ARG A 135 -5.29 14.48 -22.07
N TRP A 136 -5.17 14.32 -20.76
CA TRP A 136 -4.54 15.32 -19.91
C TRP A 136 -3.07 15.48 -20.29
N ASP A 137 -2.61 16.73 -20.28
CA ASP A 137 -1.19 17.04 -20.39
C ASP A 137 -0.43 16.52 -19.17
N ALA A 138 0.89 16.39 -19.31
CA ALA A 138 1.74 15.88 -18.23
C ALA A 138 1.54 16.69 -16.93
N SER A 139 1.43 18.02 -17.02
CA SER A 139 1.26 18.86 -15.82
C SER A 139 -0.03 18.55 -15.05
N LYS A 140 -1.17 18.40 -15.74
CA LYS A 140 -2.44 18.07 -15.09
C LYS A 140 -2.44 16.65 -14.54
N ARG A 141 -1.83 15.70 -15.25
CA ARG A 141 -1.64 14.32 -14.78
C ARG A 141 -0.78 14.25 -13.51
N ASP A 142 0.33 14.97 -13.49
CA ASP A 142 1.23 15.03 -12.33
C ASP A 142 0.55 15.65 -11.12
N GLN A 143 -0.18 16.77 -11.34
CA GLN A 143 -0.98 17.42 -10.29
C GLN A 143 -2.01 16.46 -9.69
N PHE A 144 -2.75 15.71 -10.52
CA PHE A 144 -3.74 14.74 -10.05
C PHE A 144 -3.08 13.60 -9.27
N THR A 145 -2.00 13.03 -9.80
CA THR A 145 -1.31 11.88 -9.21
C THR A 145 -0.69 12.25 -7.87
N ILE A 146 0.03 13.38 -7.79
CA ILE A 146 0.63 13.87 -6.54
C ILE A 146 -0.46 14.22 -5.52
N LEU A 147 -1.53 14.92 -5.93
CA LEU A 147 -2.63 15.27 -5.03
C LEU A 147 -3.26 14.01 -4.43
N GLY A 148 -3.57 13.03 -5.27
CA GLY A 148 -4.22 11.79 -4.84
C GLY A 148 -3.32 10.95 -3.95
N MET A 149 -2.06 10.74 -4.32
CA MET A 149 -1.11 9.99 -3.50
C MET A 149 -0.92 10.63 -2.11
N LEU A 150 -0.77 11.95 -2.05
CA LEU A 150 -0.63 12.66 -0.77
C LEU A 150 -1.92 12.62 0.05
N ALA A 151 -3.09 12.71 -0.59
CA ALA A 151 -4.37 12.72 0.11
C ALA A 151 -4.68 11.36 0.73
N LEU A 152 -4.38 10.27 0.01
CA LEU A 152 -4.59 8.90 0.47
C LEU A 152 -3.75 8.55 1.71
N GLU A 153 -2.56 9.12 1.83
CA GLU A 153 -1.66 8.91 2.99
C GLU A 153 -1.82 10.01 4.06
N GLY A 154 -2.55 11.08 3.75
CA GLY A 154 -2.84 12.19 4.65
C GLY A 154 -1.60 12.77 5.31
N LYS A 155 -1.55 12.68 6.65
CA LYS A 155 -0.45 13.21 7.47
C LYS A 155 0.76 12.29 7.54
N GLU A 156 0.61 11.00 7.30
CA GLU A 156 1.73 10.05 7.25
C GLU A 156 2.65 10.35 6.06
N GLY A 157 2.04 10.81 4.96
CA GLY A 157 2.76 11.35 3.82
C GLY A 157 3.40 10.30 2.91
N VAL A 158 4.04 10.79 1.85
CA VAL A 158 4.63 9.98 0.78
C VAL A 158 6.08 10.38 0.56
N ARG A 159 6.96 9.37 0.46
CA ARG A 159 8.37 9.57 0.11
C ARG A 159 8.51 10.10 -1.32
N GLN A 160 9.42 11.05 -1.53
CA GLN A 160 9.66 11.68 -2.83
C GLN A 160 10.00 10.64 -3.89
N GLY A 161 10.78 9.61 -3.56
CA GLY A 161 11.09 8.50 -4.48
C GLY A 161 9.85 7.75 -4.95
N ARG A 162 8.88 7.51 -4.06
CA ARG A 162 7.60 6.86 -4.41
C ARG A 162 6.75 7.72 -5.34
N LEU A 163 6.73 9.04 -5.13
CA LEU A 163 6.10 9.98 -6.07
C LEU A 163 6.80 9.96 -7.43
N ILE A 164 8.13 10.06 -7.49
CA ILE A 164 8.91 10.07 -8.73
C ILE A 164 8.69 8.79 -9.55
N HIS A 165 8.68 7.64 -8.89
CA HIS A 165 8.41 6.35 -9.52
C HIS A 165 7.00 6.30 -10.15
N HIS A 166 5.97 6.73 -9.42
CA HIS A 166 4.59 6.73 -9.94
C HIS A 166 4.35 7.77 -11.05
N LEU A 167 5.20 8.79 -11.15
CA LEU A 167 5.17 9.75 -12.26
C LEU A 167 5.94 9.23 -13.50
N GLY A 168 6.60 8.08 -13.43
CA GLY A 168 7.44 7.55 -14.51
C GLY A 168 8.69 8.40 -14.79
N LEU A 169 9.17 9.13 -13.77
CA LEU A 169 10.32 10.04 -13.86
C LEU A 169 11.63 9.39 -13.37
N ASP A 170 11.60 8.11 -13.04
CA ASP A 170 12.73 7.28 -12.63
C ASP A 170 13.64 6.86 -13.81
N SER A 171 13.09 6.87 -15.02
CA SER A 171 13.72 6.32 -16.23
C SER A 171 14.77 7.23 -16.89
N THR A 172 14.92 8.49 -16.47
CA THR A 172 15.72 9.49 -17.21
C THR A 172 17.22 9.52 -16.86
N GLY A 173 17.75 8.56 -16.10
CA GLY A 173 19.19 8.43 -15.82
C GLY A 173 19.83 9.58 -15.00
N SER A 174 19.13 10.71 -14.82
CA SER A 174 19.54 11.82 -13.96
C SER A 174 18.89 11.66 -12.58
N VAL A 175 19.70 11.36 -11.58
CA VAL A 175 19.29 11.23 -10.18
C VAL A 175 18.61 12.53 -9.70
N GLY A 176 17.30 12.47 -9.44
CA GLY A 176 16.57 13.32 -8.48
C GLY A 176 16.08 14.71 -8.91
N LEU A 177 16.78 15.44 -9.80
CA LEU A 177 16.45 16.85 -10.10
C LEU A 177 15.12 17.06 -10.88
N PRO A 178 14.84 16.34 -11.99
CA PRO A 178 13.60 16.51 -12.73
C PRO A 178 12.37 16.14 -11.89
N GLY A 179 12.44 15.02 -11.17
CA GLY A 179 11.35 14.54 -10.32
C GLY A 179 11.03 15.47 -9.15
N SER A 180 12.06 15.98 -8.44
CA SER A 180 11.84 16.94 -7.35
C SER A 180 11.23 18.26 -7.86
N ASN A 181 11.64 18.70 -9.06
CA ASN A 181 11.09 19.90 -9.68
C ASN A 181 9.62 19.71 -10.12
N ALA A 182 9.27 18.57 -10.69
CA ALA A 182 7.89 18.23 -11.04
C ALA A 182 6.98 18.23 -9.79
N ILE A 183 7.42 17.59 -8.71
CA ILE A 183 6.70 17.58 -7.43
C ILE A 183 6.51 19.00 -6.89
N ARG A 184 7.58 19.81 -6.90
CA ARG A 184 7.49 21.21 -6.45
C ARG A 184 6.53 22.02 -7.32
N ALA A 185 6.59 21.90 -8.64
CA ALA A 185 5.74 22.63 -9.57
C ALA A 185 4.26 22.28 -9.37
N ALA A 186 3.95 20.99 -9.27
CA ALA A 186 2.59 20.52 -9.00
C ALA A 186 2.08 21.02 -7.64
N LYS A 187 2.86 20.89 -6.57
CA LYS A 187 2.48 21.41 -5.24
C LYS A 187 2.24 22.92 -5.24
N ILE A 188 3.06 23.70 -5.93
CA ILE A 188 2.87 25.15 -6.08
C ILE A 188 1.57 25.46 -6.83
N ALA A 189 1.31 24.77 -7.95
CA ALA A 189 0.09 24.96 -8.73
C ALA A 189 -1.16 24.66 -7.88
N LEU A 190 -1.16 23.53 -7.17
CA LEU A 190 -2.26 23.13 -6.28
C LEU A 190 -2.45 24.10 -5.11
N SER A 191 -1.36 24.57 -4.48
CA SER A 191 -1.45 25.57 -3.40
C SER A 191 -1.98 26.92 -3.90
N ARG A 192 -1.70 27.30 -5.15
CA ARG A 192 -2.26 28.52 -5.74
C ARG A 192 -3.78 28.43 -5.90
N SER A 193 -4.29 27.28 -6.35
CA SER A 193 -5.73 27.03 -6.46
C SER A 193 -6.44 26.84 -5.11
N ALA A 194 -5.70 26.52 -4.06
CA ALA A 194 -6.26 26.23 -2.74
C ALA A 194 -6.39 27.45 -1.82
N LYS A 195 -5.82 28.60 -2.17
CA LYS A 195 -5.83 29.79 -1.29
C LYS A 195 -7.27 30.13 -0.84
N PRO A 196 -7.49 30.37 0.46
CA PRO A 196 -6.50 30.59 1.53
C PRO A 196 -6.01 29.33 2.26
N LEU A 197 -6.38 28.12 1.84
CA LEU A 197 -6.02 26.86 2.51
C LEU A 197 -4.52 26.57 2.41
N GLN A 198 -3.96 26.09 3.52
CA GLN A 198 -2.65 25.46 3.55
C GLN A 198 -2.81 23.96 3.27
N LEU A 199 -2.40 23.52 2.07
CA LEU A 199 -2.52 22.12 1.68
C LEU A 199 -1.45 21.24 2.32
N TRP A 200 -0.22 21.73 2.37
CA TRP A 200 0.96 20.89 2.58
C TRP A 200 1.65 21.21 3.89
N ALA A 201 1.98 20.16 4.64
CA ALA A 201 2.94 20.28 5.73
C ALA A 201 4.35 20.59 5.18
N PRO A 202 5.24 21.20 5.99
CA PRO A 202 6.66 21.29 5.66
C PRO A 202 7.23 19.91 5.36
N ALA A 203 7.94 19.77 4.24
CA ALA A 203 8.56 18.51 3.88
C ALA A 203 9.73 18.19 4.82
N THR A 204 9.85 16.94 5.27
CA THR A 204 10.92 16.47 6.16
C THR A 204 11.84 15.48 5.42
N GLY A 205 13.09 15.33 5.84
CA GLY A 205 14.05 14.42 5.18
C GLY A 205 14.65 14.95 3.87
N ASN A 206 15.46 14.09 3.22
CA ASN A 206 16.35 14.47 2.12
C ASN A 206 16.29 13.51 0.94
N GLY A 207 16.61 14.01 -0.26
CA GLY A 207 16.70 13.20 -1.48
C GLY A 207 15.39 12.47 -1.78
N SER A 208 15.49 11.17 -2.07
CA SER A 208 14.34 10.28 -2.29
C SER A 208 13.51 10.01 -1.02
N GLU A 209 14.14 10.11 0.15
CA GLU A 209 13.52 9.89 1.47
C GLU A 209 12.76 11.11 1.97
N ARG A 210 12.82 12.23 1.24
CA ARG A 210 12.05 13.42 1.60
C ARG A 210 10.57 13.09 1.63
N LEU A 211 9.93 13.32 2.76
CA LEU A 211 8.52 13.05 3.01
C LEU A 211 7.67 14.28 2.69
N HIS A 212 6.57 14.07 1.99
CA HIS A 212 5.59 15.09 1.67
C HIS A 212 4.24 14.67 2.24
N ALA A 213 3.54 15.56 2.95
CA ALA A 213 2.26 15.25 3.58
C ALA A 213 1.27 16.40 3.44
N PHE A 214 -0.01 16.09 3.68
CA PHE A 214 -1.03 17.11 3.91
C PHE A 214 -0.85 17.77 5.28
N ASP A 215 -1.21 19.05 5.36
CA ASP A 215 -1.18 19.83 6.61
C ASP A 215 -2.34 19.48 7.55
N ASP A 216 -3.50 19.19 6.97
CA ASP A 216 -4.77 18.91 7.65
C ASP A 216 -5.31 17.54 7.23
N SER A 217 -5.60 16.68 8.21
CA SER A 217 -6.13 15.33 7.99
C SER A 217 -7.55 15.35 7.45
N ASN A 218 -8.37 16.33 7.86
CA ASN A 218 -9.75 16.43 7.39
C ASN A 218 -9.78 16.83 5.91
N LEU A 219 -8.97 17.81 5.53
CA LEU A 219 -8.82 18.19 4.13
C LEU A 219 -8.24 17.05 3.29
N ALA A 220 -7.27 16.30 3.81
CA ALA A 220 -6.73 15.13 3.14
C ALA A 220 -7.81 14.07 2.87
N ASP A 221 -8.62 13.72 3.86
CA ASP A 221 -9.72 12.76 3.69
C ASP A 221 -10.76 13.23 2.66
N LEU A 222 -11.14 14.52 2.71
CA LEU A 222 -12.05 15.10 1.71
C LEU A 222 -11.47 15.03 0.29
N VAL A 223 -10.20 15.37 0.12
CA VAL A 223 -9.52 15.28 -1.18
C VAL A 223 -9.37 13.83 -1.62
N ALA A 224 -9.09 12.90 -0.71
CA ALA A 224 -9.00 11.47 -1.00
C ALA A 224 -10.33 10.94 -1.56
N ARG A 225 -11.44 11.26 -0.90
CA ARG A 225 -12.79 10.93 -1.38
C ARG A 225 -13.09 11.59 -2.73
N PHE A 226 -12.66 12.83 -2.95
CA PHE A 226 -12.81 13.50 -4.24
C PHE A 226 -12.05 12.76 -5.35
N VAL A 227 -10.75 12.47 -5.18
CA VAL A 227 -9.94 11.85 -6.24
C VAL A 227 -10.38 10.42 -6.54
N LEU A 228 -10.81 9.66 -5.53
CA LEU A 228 -11.29 8.29 -5.70
C LEU A 228 -12.65 8.22 -6.42
N ASN A 229 -13.41 9.32 -6.41
CA ASN A 229 -14.65 9.45 -7.17
C ASN A 229 -14.43 9.80 -8.66
N GLN A 230 -13.20 10.17 -9.04
CA GLN A 230 -12.87 10.50 -10.43
C GLN A 230 -12.54 9.24 -11.24
N GLN A 231 -12.84 9.25 -12.54
CA GLN A 231 -12.41 8.17 -13.46
C GLN A 231 -10.88 8.06 -13.51
N ALA A 232 -10.19 9.19 -13.34
CA ALA A 232 -8.74 9.29 -13.30
C ALA A 232 -8.11 8.58 -12.07
N ALA A 233 -8.90 8.10 -11.10
CA ALA A 233 -8.39 7.34 -9.95
C ALA A 233 -7.56 6.12 -10.35
N ILE A 234 -7.72 5.60 -11.58
CA ILE A 234 -6.88 4.54 -12.14
C ILE A 234 -5.38 4.91 -12.22
N LEU A 235 -5.06 6.20 -12.25
CA LEU A 235 -3.69 6.72 -12.24
C LEU A 235 -3.04 6.65 -10.85
N LEU A 236 -3.82 6.46 -9.79
CA LEU A 236 -3.33 6.40 -8.42
C LEU A 236 -2.89 4.97 -8.08
N PRO A 237 -1.92 4.82 -7.15
CA PRO A 237 -1.61 3.50 -6.61
C PRO A 237 -2.87 2.86 -6.00
N PRO A 238 -2.98 1.52 -6.06
CA PRO A 238 -4.09 0.82 -5.44
C PRO A 238 -4.23 1.17 -3.96
N VAL A 239 -5.41 1.63 -3.56
CA VAL A 239 -5.75 1.86 -2.15
C VAL A 239 -5.98 0.50 -1.49
N TYR A 240 -5.10 0.13 -0.58
CA TYR A 240 -5.28 -1.07 0.25
C TYR A 240 -6.06 -0.67 1.50
N THR A 241 -7.38 -0.75 1.46
CA THR A 241 -8.13 -0.86 2.72
C THR A 241 -7.88 -2.26 3.27
N LEU A 242 -7.19 -2.32 4.41
CA LEU A 242 -7.10 -3.52 5.25
C LEU A 242 -8.50 -3.83 5.79
N GLU A 243 -9.34 -4.45 4.98
CA GLU A 243 -10.55 -5.15 5.46
C GLU A 243 -10.50 -6.57 4.92
N GLY A 244 -10.28 -7.51 5.86
CA GLY A 244 -10.12 -8.95 5.63
C GLY A 244 -9.32 -9.60 6.74
#